data_AF-A0A6P1RA48-F1
#
_entry.id   AF-A0A6P1RA48-F1
#
_cell.length_a   1.000
_cell.length_b   1.000
_cell.length_c   1.000
_cell.angle_alpha   90.00
_cell.angle_beta   90.00
_cell.angle_gamma   90.00
#
_symmetry.space_group_name_H-M   'P 1'
#
loop_
_entity.id
_entity.type
_entity.pdbx_description
1 polymer ?
#
loop_
_entity_poly.entity_id
_entity_poly.type
_entity_poly.pdbx_seq_one_letter_code
_entity_poly.pdbx_strand_id
1 'polypeptide(L)'
;MAFITVKRPALNRLIEFENAEEVLNFLKREDELWGWTASEKINSQVAQVAAHRYRPGWTEAIKAEAKNVIDNPSEARFFESLISQLTQRFGNPRTEWCSIDQESWQIHRLAQQDPEAAAAALAVLTGLDHQINDNLFESRHSLRRGRAVGYAILANVDPEMMDALKISAESIRAGLVRDADDLSNVLSNAVATSRQTMSAIAEQAQAQRDGIQESTARATESNQATFEKLKSDLQGITAAYEIQMQLRGPVRYWQVRAAQHRKSSCYASIALVIFAIVAVSVLWCLFERAASHLPTGGEAIPYAALFKSTAFALLMTSILFWAARILLRIYLSAYHLATDAEERRTMIMTFLALTKSQSVEEKDRALILTALFRPGSDGIVKDDAAPEVGALIQTILRRP
;
A
#
# COMPACT_ATOMS: atom_id res chain seq x y z
N MET A 1 20.05 -92.02 55.11
CA MET A 1 20.38 -90.76 54.42
C MET A 1 19.06 -90.15 53.99
N ALA A 2 18.77 -88.93 54.44
CA ALA A 2 17.52 -88.25 54.11
C ALA A 2 17.78 -87.30 52.94
N PHE A 3 17.03 -87.47 51.85
CA PHE A 3 17.06 -86.55 50.71
C PHE A 3 16.48 -85.20 51.13
N ILE A 4 17.14 -84.11 50.73
CA ILE A 4 16.66 -82.75 50.93
C ILE A 4 15.93 -82.35 49.66
N THR A 5 14.60 -82.22 49.73
CA THR A 5 13.78 -81.78 48.58
C THR A 5 13.13 -80.44 48.90
N VAL A 6 13.36 -79.46 48.03
CA VAL A 6 12.81 -78.10 48.18
C VAL A 6 11.93 -77.78 46.98
N LYS A 7 10.69 -77.39 47.24
CA LYS A 7 9.72 -77.02 46.20
C LYS A 7 9.84 -75.56 45.82
N ARG A 8 9.81 -75.27 44.51
CA ARG A 8 9.78 -73.90 43.96
C ARG A 8 8.45 -73.65 43.26
N PRO A 9 7.47 -73.07 43.96
CA PRO A 9 6.08 -73.06 43.52
C PRO A 9 5.82 -72.18 42.30
N ALA A 10 6.51 -71.04 42.13
CA ALA A 10 6.30 -70.17 40.97
C ALA A 10 6.94 -70.73 39.68
N LEU A 11 8.07 -71.44 39.81
CA LEU A 11 8.72 -72.11 38.67
C LEU A 11 8.17 -73.52 38.38
N ASN A 12 7.38 -74.10 39.28
CA ASN A 12 6.94 -75.48 39.24
C ASN A 12 8.10 -76.49 39.06
N ARG A 13 9.23 -76.22 39.75
CA ARG A 13 10.47 -77.03 39.71
C ARG A 13 10.83 -77.51 41.13
N LEU A 14 11.64 -78.57 41.21
CA LEU A 14 12.19 -79.10 42.46
C LEU A 14 13.70 -78.86 42.51
N ILE A 15 14.24 -78.72 43.72
CA ILE A 15 15.66 -78.83 43.99
C ILE A 15 15.85 -80.03 44.92
N GLU A 16 16.76 -80.92 44.56
CA GLU A 16 17.06 -82.14 45.29
C GLU A 16 18.54 -82.17 45.65
N PHE A 17 18.85 -82.52 46.89
CA PHE A 17 20.22 -82.75 47.36
C PHE A 17 20.28 -84.09 48.10
N GLU A 18 21.34 -84.85 47.84
CA GLU A 18 21.59 -86.16 48.46
C GLU A 18 22.14 -86.02 49.88
N ASN A 19 22.90 -84.94 50.14
CA ASN A 19 23.55 -84.69 51.43
C ASN A 19 23.86 -83.19 51.67
N ALA A 20 24.28 -82.86 52.88
CA ALA A 20 24.63 -81.47 53.26
C ALA A 20 25.91 -80.94 52.57
N GLU A 21 26.79 -81.82 52.09
CA GLU A 21 27.98 -81.42 51.33
C GLU A 21 27.61 -80.90 49.93
N GLU A 22 26.61 -81.52 49.29
CA GLU A 22 26.05 -81.04 48.04
C GLU A 22 25.38 -79.68 48.20
N VAL A 23 24.71 -79.44 49.33
CA VAL A 23 24.17 -78.12 49.69
C VAL A 23 25.29 -77.08 49.80
N LEU A 24 26.43 -77.41 50.44
CA LEU A 24 27.58 -76.51 50.51
C LEU A 24 28.15 -76.18 49.12
N ASN A 25 28.28 -77.17 48.24
CA ASN A 25 28.76 -76.96 46.88
C ASN A 25 27.78 -76.12 46.03
N PHE A 26 26.48 -76.34 46.21
CA PHE A 26 25.45 -75.49 45.63
C PHE A 26 25.55 -74.04 46.10
N LEU A 27 25.70 -73.79 47.40
CA LEU A 27 25.81 -72.43 47.94
C LEU A 27 27.07 -71.70 47.46
N LYS A 28 28.18 -72.40 47.22
CA LYS A 28 29.37 -71.81 46.58
C LYS A 28 29.07 -71.36 45.14
N ARG A 29 28.34 -72.19 44.37
CA ARG A 29 27.91 -71.82 43.00
C ARG A 29 26.94 -70.64 42.99
N GLU A 30 26.09 -70.52 44.00
CA GLU A 30 25.22 -69.34 44.18
C GLU A 30 26.02 -68.05 44.36
N ASP A 31 27.08 -68.06 45.18
CA ASP A 31 27.91 -66.88 45.38
C ASP A 31 28.62 -66.45 44.09
N GLU A 32 29.12 -67.42 43.33
CA GLU A 32 29.77 -67.17 42.03
C GLU A 32 28.77 -66.59 41.03
N LEU A 33 27.56 -67.17 40.94
CA LEU A 33 26.53 -66.75 40.01
C LEU A 33 26.04 -65.34 40.30
N TRP A 34 25.77 -65.02 41.57
CA TRP A 34 25.16 -63.75 41.98
C TRP A 34 26.16 -62.68 42.43
N GLY A 35 27.46 -62.94 42.37
CA GLY A 35 28.49 -61.97 42.79
C GLY A 35 28.37 -60.59 42.11
N TRP A 36 27.86 -60.54 40.87
CA TRP A 36 27.64 -59.28 40.14
C TRP A 36 26.55 -58.38 40.73
N THR A 37 25.65 -58.91 41.57
CA THR A 37 24.53 -58.16 42.16
C THR A 37 24.96 -57.09 43.19
N ALA A 38 26.23 -57.10 43.58
CA ALA A 38 26.86 -56.07 44.40
C ALA A 38 27.51 -54.94 43.57
N SER A 39 27.42 -54.97 42.24
CA SER A 39 28.07 -53.98 41.36
C SER A 39 27.53 -52.55 41.57
N GLU A 40 28.44 -51.59 41.69
CA GLU A 40 28.13 -50.15 41.74
C GLU A 40 27.57 -49.60 40.42
N LYS A 41 27.72 -50.35 39.31
CA LYS A 41 27.20 -49.94 38.00
C LYS A 41 25.67 -50.06 37.89
N ILE A 42 25.00 -50.64 38.88
CA ILE A 42 23.54 -50.78 38.94
C ILE A 42 22.94 -49.51 39.56
N ASN A 43 22.55 -48.55 38.72
CA ASN A 43 22.13 -47.22 39.17
C ASN A 43 20.62 -47.08 39.36
N SER A 44 19.80 -47.91 38.71
CA SER A 44 18.35 -47.88 38.84
C SER A 44 17.88 -48.46 40.18
N GLN A 45 17.00 -47.74 40.90
CA GLN A 45 16.44 -48.17 42.19
C GLN A 45 15.74 -49.54 42.08
N VAL A 46 14.99 -49.79 41.00
CA VAL A 46 14.28 -51.06 40.81
C VAL A 46 15.25 -52.20 40.53
N ALA A 47 16.28 -51.92 39.72
CA ALA A 47 17.36 -52.87 39.42
C ALA A 47 18.15 -53.21 40.70
N GLN A 48 18.40 -52.22 41.55
CA GLN A 48 19.03 -52.42 42.86
C GLN A 48 18.16 -53.29 43.78
N VAL A 49 16.83 -53.10 43.82
CA VAL A 49 15.93 -53.93 44.64
C VAL A 49 15.94 -55.38 44.18
N ALA A 50 15.92 -55.63 42.87
CA ALA A 50 16.00 -56.98 42.32
C ALA A 50 17.34 -57.64 42.64
N ALA A 51 18.45 -56.94 42.37
CA ALA A 51 19.81 -57.42 42.64
C ALA A 51 20.04 -57.67 44.14
N HIS A 52 19.53 -56.79 45.02
CA HIS A 52 19.70 -56.89 46.47
C HIS A 52 19.19 -58.22 47.03
N ARG A 53 18.11 -58.77 46.47
CA ARG A 53 17.52 -60.05 46.91
C ARG A 53 18.43 -61.26 46.69
N TYR A 54 19.38 -61.16 45.76
CA TYR A 54 20.30 -62.24 45.39
C TYR A 54 21.73 -61.99 45.85
N ARG A 55 21.98 -60.89 46.57
CA ARG A 55 23.33 -60.60 47.10
C ARG A 55 23.84 -61.76 47.96
N PRO A 56 25.10 -62.22 47.78
CA PRO A 56 25.62 -63.42 48.41
C PRO A 56 25.46 -63.57 49.93
N GLY A 57 25.22 -62.49 50.70
CA GLY A 57 25.14 -62.54 52.16
C GLY A 57 24.08 -63.48 52.76
N TRP A 58 23.08 -63.93 51.99
CA TRP A 58 22.10 -64.92 52.47
C TRP A 58 22.64 -66.34 52.54
N THR A 59 23.71 -66.67 51.80
CA THR A 59 24.26 -68.04 51.73
C THR A 59 25.02 -68.41 53.00
N GLU A 60 25.62 -67.43 53.70
CA GLU A 60 26.48 -67.65 54.88
C GLU A 60 25.76 -68.36 56.04
N ALA A 61 24.53 -67.96 56.35
CA ALA A 61 23.75 -68.59 57.41
C ALA A 61 23.45 -70.06 57.10
N ILE A 62 23.13 -70.36 55.84
CA ILE A 62 22.79 -71.72 55.39
C ILE A 62 24.06 -72.58 55.29
N LYS A 63 25.20 -72.02 54.90
CA LYS A 63 26.50 -72.72 54.91
C LYS A 63 26.91 -73.11 56.34
N ALA A 64 26.72 -72.22 57.31
CA ALA A 64 27.00 -72.50 58.71
C ALA A 64 26.13 -73.66 59.22
N GLU A 65 24.85 -73.66 58.86
CA GLU A 65 23.93 -74.73 59.24
C GLU A 65 24.23 -76.07 58.54
N ALA A 66 24.55 -76.04 57.25
CA ALA A 66 24.98 -77.22 56.51
C ALA A 66 26.27 -77.83 57.11
N LYS A 67 27.20 -76.97 57.57
CA LYS A 67 28.40 -77.42 58.29
C LYS A 67 28.06 -78.05 59.64
N ASN A 68 27.12 -77.49 60.41
CA ASN A 68 26.65 -78.09 61.67
C ASN A 68 26.05 -79.49 61.46
N VAL A 69 25.33 -79.71 60.35
CA VAL A 69 24.80 -81.03 59.96
C VAL A 69 25.91 -82.03 59.63
N ILE A 70 26.96 -81.58 58.94
CA ILE A 70 28.12 -82.42 58.60
C ILE A 70 28.92 -82.79 59.85
N ASP A 71 29.16 -81.81 60.73
CA ASP A 71 29.95 -81.98 61.94
C ASP A 71 29.18 -82.79 63.02
N ASN A 72 27.83 -82.74 63.02
CA ASN A 72 26.97 -83.40 64.00
C ASN A 72 25.79 -84.18 63.34
N PRO A 73 26.06 -85.29 62.63
CA PRO A 73 25.05 -85.97 61.79
C PRO A 73 23.94 -86.70 62.58
N SER A 74 24.11 -86.90 63.89
CA SER A 74 23.11 -87.52 64.77
C SER A 74 22.03 -86.54 65.25
N GLU A 75 22.22 -85.24 65.05
CA GLU A 75 21.31 -84.21 65.53
C GLU A 75 20.28 -83.79 64.47
N ALA A 76 19.10 -84.42 64.51
CA ALA A 76 18.01 -84.15 63.56
C ALA A 76 17.60 -82.67 63.48
N ARG A 77 17.77 -81.90 64.57
CA ARG A 77 17.44 -80.46 64.63
C ARG A 77 18.18 -79.63 63.58
N PHE A 78 19.46 -79.91 63.32
CA PHE A 78 20.25 -79.16 62.35
C PHE A 78 19.79 -79.47 60.93
N PHE A 79 19.40 -80.72 60.68
CA PHE A 79 18.87 -81.14 59.38
C PHE A 79 17.50 -80.51 59.09
N GLU A 80 16.60 -80.47 60.07
CA GLU A 80 15.29 -79.80 59.96
C GLU A 80 15.43 -78.28 59.77
N SER A 81 16.36 -77.67 60.52
CA SER A 81 16.70 -76.23 60.39
C SER A 81 17.25 -75.91 58.99
N LEU A 82 18.14 -76.75 58.46
CA LEU A 82 18.69 -76.60 57.11
C LEU A 82 17.59 -76.66 56.04
N ILE A 83 16.69 -77.65 56.12
CA ILE A 83 15.54 -77.77 55.21
C ILE A 83 14.63 -76.54 55.33
N SER A 84 14.35 -76.09 56.54
CA SER A 84 13.50 -74.91 56.79
C SER A 84 14.09 -73.65 56.15
N GLN A 85 15.39 -73.41 56.29
CA GLN A 85 16.05 -72.23 55.71
C GLN A 85 16.05 -72.28 54.18
N LEU A 86 16.35 -73.44 53.59
CA LEU A 86 16.27 -73.63 52.13
C LEU A 86 14.85 -73.46 51.61
N THR A 87 13.86 -74.01 52.32
CA THR A 87 12.44 -73.90 51.96
C THR A 87 11.94 -72.46 52.09
N GLN A 88 12.37 -71.72 53.10
CA GLN A 88 12.04 -70.30 53.26
C GLN A 88 12.63 -69.46 52.11
N ARG A 89 13.86 -69.77 51.68
CA ARG A 89 14.54 -69.06 50.59
C ARG A 89 13.88 -69.34 49.24
N PHE A 90 13.73 -70.61 48.87
CA PHE A 90 13.27 -71.02 47.55
C PHE A 90 11.75 -71.24 47.46
N GLY A 91 11.03 -71.14 48.57
CA GLY A 91 9.56 -71.09 48.58
C GLY A 91 8.98 -69.70 48.30
N ASN A 92 9.83 -68.67 48.20
CA ASN A 92 9.41 -67.30 47.92
C ASN A 92 9.58 -67.00 46.41
N PRO A 93 8.50 -66.66 45.67
CA PRO A 93 8.54 -66.36 44.24
C PRO A 93 9.54 -65.30 43.80
N ARG A 94 9.96 -64.44 44.74
CA ARG A 94 10.91 -63.35 44.47
C ARG A 94 12.38 -63.78 44.55
N THR A 95 12.66 -64.98 45.06
CA THR A 95 14.01 -65.53 45.32
C THR A 95 14.17 -66.98 44.85
N GLU A 96 13.29 -67.43 43.95
CA GLU A 96 13.20 -68.82 43.47
C GLU A 96 14.30 -69.22 42.46
N TRP A 97 14.92 -68.25 41.78
CA TRP A 97 15.93 -68.49 40.75
C TRP A 97 17.28 -68.88 41.37
N CYS A 98 17.93 -69.91 40.83
CA CYS A 98 19.19 -70.43 41.39
C CYS A 98 20.16 -70.89 40.31
N SER A 99 21.35 -71.34 40.70
CA SER A 99 22.45 -71.80 39.85
C SER A 99 22.15 -73.08 39.08
N ILE A 100 21.05 -73.75 39.41
CA ILE A 100 20.56 -74.94 38.70
C ILE A 100 19.79 -74.52 37.44
N ASP A 101 19.21 -73.31 37.41
CA ASP A 101 18.43 -72.83 36.28
C ASP A 101 19.34 -72.26 35.18
N GLN A 102 19.13 -72.70 33.95
CA GLN A 102 19.85 -72.19 32.77
C GLN A 102 19.59 -70.68 32.59
N GLU A 103 18.38 -70.24 32.91
CA GLU A 103 17.93 -68.85 32.85
C GLU A 103 18.79 -67.94 33.74
N SER A 104 19.16 -68.40 34.95
CA SER A 104 20.02 -67.64 35.86
C SER A 104 21.42 -67.40 35.27
N TRP A 105 21.95 -68.38 34.54
CA TRP A 105 23.24 -68.24 33.85
C TRP A 105 23.17 -67.33 32.62
N GLN A 106 22.00 -67.20 31.97
CA GLN A 106 21.80 -66.22 30.90
C GLN A 106 21.85 -64.79 31.47
N ILE A 107 21.23 -64.55 32.63
CA ILE A 107 21.31 -63.26 33.34
C ILE A 107 22.75 -62.96 33.74
N HIS A 108 23.47 -63.95 34.28
CA HIS A 108 24.88 -63.78 34.63
C HIS A 108 25.73 -63.36 33.41
N ARG A 109 25.51 -63.99 32.24
CA ARG A 109 26.22 -63.61 31.01
C ARG A 109 25.90 -62.18 30.56
N LEU A 110 24.64 -61.75 30.69
CA LEU A 110 24.26 -60.36 30.44
C LEU A 110 24.96 -59.41 31.43
N ALA A 111 25.11 -59.81 32.69
CA ALA A 111 25.75 -58.99 33.73
C ALA A 111 27.23 -58.72 33.46
N GLN A 112 27.94 -59.64 32.80
CA GLN A 112 29.33 -59.43 32.39
C GLN A 112 29.49 -58.29 31.36
N GLN A 113 28.44 -58.01 30.56
CA GLN A 113 28.44 -56.91 29.60
C GLN A 113 27.81 -55.63 30.17
N ASP A 114 26.67 -55.78 30.84
CA ASP A 114 25.86 -54.69 31.36
C ASP A 114 25.13 -55.14 32.65
N PRO A 115 25.73 -54.87 33.83
CA PRO A 115 25.13 -55.22 35.12
C PRO A 115 23.76 -54.58 35.37
N GLU A 116 23.52 -53.37 34.84
CA GLU A 116 22.24 -52.67 35.01
C GLU A 116 21.15 -53.32 34.16
N ALA A 117 21.47 -53.75 32.94
CA ALA A 117 20.56 -54.54 32.11
C ALA A 117 20.24 -55.91 32.72
N ALA A 118 21.23 -56.60 33.30
CA ALA A 118 21.01 -57.89 33.96
C ALA A 118 20.12 -57.77 35.20
N ALA A 119 20.32 -56.74 36.01
CA ALA A 119 19.45 -56.44 37.15
C ALA A 119 18.01 -56.11 36.73
N ALA A 120 17.83 -55.41 35.61
CA ALA A 120 16.50 -55.15 35.04
C ALA A 120 15.83 -56.43 34.50
N ALA A 121 16.58 -57.35 33.89
CA ALA A 121 16.06 -58.66 33.48
C ALA A 121 15.61 -59.49 34.69
N LEU A 122 16.40 -59.48 35.76
CA LEU A 122 16.08 -60.14 37.03
C LEU A 122 14.83 -59.54 37.70
N ALA A 123 14.63 -58.22 37.57
CA ALA A 123 13.41 -57.57 38.06
C ALA A 123 12.16 -58.11 37.35
N VAL A 124 12.22 -58.34 36.03
CA VAL A 124 11.10 -58.95 35.29
C VAL A 124 10.82 -60.37 35.76
N LEU A 125 11.86 -61.19 35.87
CA LEU A 125 11.75 -62.59 36.29
C LEU A 125 11.23 -62.78 37.73
N THR A 126 11.32 -61.74 38.55
CA THR A 126 10.86 -61.75 39.96
C THR A 126 9.57 -60.95 40.17
N GLY A 127 8.87 -60.57 39.10
CA GLY A 127 7.59 -59.85 39.15
C GLY A 127 7.71 -58.42 39.70
N LEU A 128 8.87 -57.78 39.52
CA LEU A 128 9.11 -56.38 39.85
C LEU A 128 8.96 -55.44 38.65
N ASP A 129 8.57 -55.94 37.48
CA ASP A 129 8.45 -55.17 36.24
C ASP A 129 7.49 -53.98 36.37
N HIS A 130 6.37 -54.14 37.08
CA HIS A 130 5.41 -53.07 37.36
C HIS A 130 5.98 -51.85 38.14
N GLN A 131 7.17 -51.98 38.75
CA GLN A 131 7.84 -50.90 39.47
C GLN A 131 8.85 -50.14 38.59
N ILE A 132 9.16 -50.67 37.40
CA ILE A 132 9.98 -49.99 36.39
C ILE A 132 9.10 -48.94 35.72
N ASN A 133 9.06 -47.73 36.29
CA ASN A 133 8.29 -46.60 35.77
C ASN A 133 8.70 -46.26 34.32
N ASP A 134 7.71 -46.02 33.46
CA ASP A 134 7.87 -45.72 32.02
C ASP A 134 8.82 -44.53 31.73
N ASN A 135 8.94 -43.57 32.65
CA ASN A 135 9.86 -42.43 32.49
C ASN A 135 11.36 -42.82 32.55
N LEU A 136 11.72 -43.88 33.28
CA LEU A 136 13.09 -44.42 33.31
C LEU A 136 13.37 -45.32 32.11
N PHE A 137 12.31 -45.87 31.50
CA PHE A 137 12.39 -46.73 30.32
C PHE A 137 12.80 -45.94 29.07
N GLU A 138 12.20 -44.77 28.82
CA GLU A 138 12.57 -43.96 27.65
C GLU A 138 14.01 -43.42 27.73
N SER A 139 14.47 -43.11 28.95
CA SER A 139 15.73 -42.39 29.18
C SER A 139 16.97 -43.29 29.29
N ARG A 140 16.85 -44.59 29.58
CA ARG A 140 18.01 -45.49 29.77
C ARG A 140 17.98 -46.72 28.88
N HIS A 141 18.93 -46.79 27.94
CA HIS A 141 19.09 -47.91 27.01
C HIS A 141 19.26 -49.28 27.71
N SER A 142 20.06 -49.35 28.77
CA SER A 142 20.32 -50.59 29.53
C SER A 142 19.07 -51.20 30.16
N LEU A 143 18.15 -50.37 30.69
CA LEU A 143 16.89 -50.84 31.28
C LEU A 143 15.94 -51.43 30.24
N ARG A 144 15.85 -50.82 29.05
CA ARG A 144 15.05 -51.35 27.92
C ARG A 144 15.57 -52.71 27.47
N ARG A 145 16.90 -52.80 27.28
CA ARG A 145 17.57 -54.04 26.89
C ARG A 145 17.33 -55.14 27.94
N GLY A 146 17.52 -54.83 29.22
CA GLY A 146 17.31 -55.78 30.31
C GLY A 146 15.88 -56.29 30.41
N ARG A 147 14.88 -55.41 30.31
CA ARG A 147 13.47 -55.79 30.35
C ARG A 147 13.06 -56.67 29.16
N ALA A 148 13.53 -56.33 27.96
CA ALA A 148 13.31 -57.13 26.76
C ALA A 148 13.89 -58.55 26.92
N VAL A 149 15.12 -58.67 27.43
CA VAL A 149 15.73 -59.98 27.73
C VAL A 149 14.94 -60.73 28.80
N GLY A 150 14.50 -60.06 29.87
CA GLY A 150 13.70 -60.69 30.93
C GLY A 150 12.38 -61.29 30.43
N TYR A 151 11.63 -60.57 29.58
CA TYR A 151 10.42 -61.11 28.97
C TYR A 151 10.71 -62.22 27.95
N ALA A 152 11.82 -62.11 27.20
CA ALA A 152 12.23 -63.17 26.28
C ALA A 152 12.52 -64.49 27.01
N ILE A 153 13.18 -64.41 28.19
CA ILE A 153 13.40 -65.57 29.06
C ILE A 153 12.08 -66.15 29.56
N LEU A 154 11.15 -65.31 30.05
CA LEU A 154 9.82 -65.77 30.48
C LEU A 154 9.00 -66.40 29.36
N ALA A 155 9.14 -65.89 28.13
CA ALA A 155 8.47 -66.40 26.94
C ALA A 155 9.20 -67.60 26.31
N ASN A 156 10.29 -68.08 26.92
CA ASN A 156 11.10 -69.20 26.45
C ASN A 156 11.60 -69.01 25.00
N VAL A 157 11.93 -67.77 24.63
CA VAL A 157 12.43 -67.41 23.29
C VAL A 157 13.86 -67.93 23.14
N ASP A 158 14.10 -68.68 22.07
CA ASP A 158 15.42 -69.22 21.74
C ASP A 158 16.46 -68.10 21.57
N PRO A 159 17.68 -68.23 22.14
CA PRO A 159 18.80 -67.32 21.90
C PRO A 159 19.01 -66.92 20.44
N GLU A 160 18.78 -67.82 19.47
CA GLU A 160 18.95 -67.52 18.03
C GLU A 160 17.92 -66.48 17.53
N MET A 161 16.70 -66.50 18.08
CA MET A 161 15.64 -65.56 17.71
C MET A 161 15.91 -64.14 18.26
N MET A 162 16.62 -64.04 19.40
CA MET A 162 17.07 -62.77 19.96
C MET A 162 18.13 -62.09 19.08
N ASP A 163 19.03 -62.85 18.47
CA ASP A 163 20.02 -62.32 17.53
C ASP A 163 19.34 -61.79 16.25
N ALA A 164 18.34 -62.50 15.74
CA ALA A 164 17.53 -62.04 14.61
C ALA A 164 16.78 -60.72 14.92
N LEU A 165 16.19 -60.61 16.11
CA LEU A 165 15.54 -59.39 16.60
C LEU A 165 16.52 -58.21 16.71
N LYS A 166 17.75 -58.47 17.17
CA LYS A 166 18.79 -57.45 17.28
C LYS A 166 19.17 -56.88 15.90
N ILE A 167 19.36 -57.75 14.90
CA ILE A 167 19.66 -57.35 13.52
C ILE A 167 18.53 -56.48 12.95
N SER A 168 17.27 -56.87 13.18
CA SER A 168 16.10 -56.08 12.76
C SER A 168 16.02 -54.72 13.45
N ALA A 169 16.30 -54.67 14.76
CA ALA A 169 16.33 -53.41 15.51
C ALA A 169 17.47 -52.49 15.03
N GLU A 170 18.63 -53.05 14.70
CA GLU A 170 19.76 -52.29 14.14
C GLU A 170 19.46 -51.74 12.75
N SER A 171 18.74 -52.48 11.91
CA SER A 171 18.33 -51.99 10.59
C SER A 171 17.30 -50.87 10.69
N ILE A 172 16.32 -50.99 11.58
CA ILE A 172 15.35 -49.92 11.88
C ILE A 172 16.08 -48.67 12.40
N ARG A 173 17.02 -48.84 13.34
CA ARG A 173 17.83 -47.73 13.85
C ARG A 173 18.61 -47.05 12.74
N ALA A 174 19.23 -47.82 11.84
CA ALA A 174 19.97 -47.28 10.70
C ALA A 174 19.05 -46.50 9.74
N GLY A 175 17.84 -47.00 9.49
CA GLY A 175 16.81 -46.29 8.72
C GLY A 175 16.42 -44.95 9.33
N LEU A 176 16.10 -44.93 10.63
CA LEU A 176 15.76 -43.70 11.37
C LEU A 176 16.88 -42.65 11.35
N VAL A 177 18.15 -43.07 11.46
CA VAL A 177 19.29 -42.14 11.36
C VAL A 177 19.38 -41.55 9.96
N ARG A 178 19.18 -42.36 8.91
CA ARG A 178 19.19 -41.91 7.53
C ARG A 178 18.07 -40.90 7.26
N ASP A 179 16.85 -41.21 7.69
CA ASP A 179 15.70 -40.33 7.51
C ASP A 179 15.89 -39.00 8.24
N ALA A 180 16.50 -39.01 9.43
CA ALA A 180 16.84 -37.80 10.17
C ALA A 180 17.87 -36.93 9.43
N ASP A 181 18.90 -37.53 8.84
CA ASP A 181 19.88 -36.82 8.01
C ASP A 181 19.24 -36.25 6.75
N ASP A 182 18.40 -37.02 6.06
CA ASP A 182 17.68 -36.57 4.87
C ASP A 182 16.74 -35.40 5.20
N LEU A 183 16.03 -35.47 6.32
CA LEU A 183 15.18 -34.38 6.79
C LEU A 183 16.01 -33.13 7.11
N SER A 184 17.16 -33.28 7.76
CA SER A 184 18.10 -32.18 8.05
C SER A 184 18.59 -31.50 6.77
N ASN A 185 18.91 -32.30 5.75
CA ASN A 185 19.33 -31.79 4.43
C ASN A 185 18.19 -31.05 3.71
N VAL A 186 16.96 -31.58 3.74
CA VAL A 186 15.79 -30.89 3.16
C VAL A 186 15.52 -29.58 3.90
N LEU A 187 15.59 -29.57 5.22
CA LEU A 187 15.32 -28.38 6.03
C LEU A 187 16.36 -27.29 5.76
N SER A 188 17.64 -27.65 5.71
CA SER A 188 18.73 -26.70 5.43
C SER A 188 18.62 -26.11 4.02
N ASN A 189 18.29 -26.92 3.02
CA ASN A 189 18.03 -26.46 1.65
C ASN A 189 16.81 -25.54 1.56
N ALA A 190 15.72 -25.88 2.26
CA ALA A 190 14.52 -25.05 2.33
C ALA A 190 14.80 -23.69 2.99
N VAL A 191 15.57 -23.68 4.08
CA VAL A 191 16.00 -22.44 4.75
C VAL A 191 16.90 -21.59 3.84
N ALA A 192 17.86 -22.21 3.14
CA ALA A 192 18.73 -21.51 2.19
C ALA A 192 17.92 -20.88 1.05
N THR A 193 16.99 -21.63 0.47
CA THR A 193 16.10 -21.17 -0.61
C THR A 193 15.19 -20.03 -0.13
N SER A 194 14.62 -20.15 1.06
CA SER A 194 13.80 -19.10 1.68
C SER A 194 14.61 -17.82 1.90
N ARG A 195 15.87 -17.94 2.35
CA ARG A 195 16.75 -16.78 2.54
C ARG A 195 17.06 -16.07 1.22
N GLN A 196 17.33 -16.83 0.15
CA GLN A 196 17.62 -16.28 -1.17
C GLN A 196 16.39 -15.62 -1.81
N THR A 197 15.21 -16.22 -1.67
CA THR A 197 13.95 -15.62 -2.17
C THR A 197 13.62 -14.34 -1.40
N MET A 198 13.82 -14.32 -0.07
CA MET A 198 13.60 -13.14 0.74
C MET A 198 14.53 -11.99 0.35
N SER A 199 15.81 -12.25 0.08
CA SER A 199 16.74 -11.21 -0.38
C SER A 199 16.36 -10.67 -1.76
N ALA A 200 15.96 -11.54 -2.70
CA ALA A 200 15.51 -11.11 -4.03
C ALA A 200 14.23 -10.25 -3.95
N ILE A 201 13.28 -10.63 -3.08
CA ILE A 201 12.07 -9.83 -2.84
C ILE A 201 12.43 -8.47 -2.22
N ALA A 202 13.38 -8.44 -1.27
CA ALA A 202 13.82 -7.19 -0.64
C ALA A 202 14.49 -6.24 -1.65
N GLU A 203 15.37 -6.75 -2.50
CA GLU A 203 16.00 -5.98 -3.59
C GLU A 203 14.97 -5.44 -4.58
N GLN A 204 14.02 -6.29 -5.00
CA GLN A 204 12.95 -5.87 -5.91
C GLN A 204 12.04 -4.81 -5.27
N ALA A 205 11.70 -4.96 -3.99
CA ALA A 205 10.89 -3.99 -3.27
C ALA A 205 11.62 -2.63 -3.13
N GLN A 206 12.94 -2.64 -2.93
CA GLN A 206 13.74 -1.41 -2.92
C GLN A 206 13.77 -0.75 -4.30
N ALA A 207 14.09 -1.51 -5.35
CA ALA A 207 14.09 -0.98 -6.72
C ALA A 207 12.72 -0.42 -7.14
N GLN A 208 11.63 -1.06 -6.72
CA GLN A 208 10.28 -0.57 -6.99
C GLN A 208 9.97 0.70 -6.21
N ARG A 209 10.39 0.82 -4.94
CA ARG A 209 10.24 2.05 -4.16
C ARG A 209 11.00 3.20 -4.78
N ASP A 210 12.25 2.97 -5.16
CA ASP A 210 13.10 3.99 -5.78
C ASP A 210 12.52 4.45 -7.12
N GLY A 211 12.03 3.51 -7.95
CA GLY A 211 11.34 3.82 -9.20
C GLY A 211 10.04 4.60 -9.00
N ILE A 212 9.25 4.29 -7.97
CA ILE A 212 8.04 5.05 -7.61
C ILE A 212 8.44 6.46 -7.13
N GLN A 213 9.45 6.58 -6.29
CA GLN A 213 9.90 7.87 -5.78
C GLN A 213 10.43 8.77 -6.91
N GLU A 214 11.21 8.21 -7.84
CA GLU A 214 11.71 8.96 -8.99
C GLU A 214 10.59 9.36 -9.96
N SER A 215 9.68 8.44 -10.27
CA SER A 215 8.55 8.74 -11.17
C SER A 215 7.58 9.75 -10.58
N THR A 216 7.31 9.69 -9.28
CA THR A 216 6.49 10.69 -8.59
C THR A 216 7.17 12.04 -8.55
N ALA A 217 8.48 12.11 -8.26
CA ALA A 217 9.25 13.36 -8.31
C ALA A 217 9.19 13.99 -9.71
N ARG A 218 9.50 13.23 -10.77
CA ARG A 218 9.40 13.71 -12.15
C ARG A 218 7.99 14.16 -12.53
N ALA A 219 6.96 13.44 -12.11
CA ALA A 219 5.57 13.81 -12.37
C ALA A 219 5.20 15.11 -11.64
N THR A 220 5.64 15.31 -10.40
CA THR A 220 5.41 16.55 -9.65
C THR A 220 6.11 17.74 -10.29
N GLU A 221 7.37 17.60 -10.71
CA GLU A 221 8.10 18.66 -11.40
C GLU A 221 7.45 19.02 -12.75
N SER A 222 7.06 18.01 -13.53
CA SER A 222 6.38 18.20 -14.81
C SER A 222 5.02 18.88 -14.63
N ASN A 223 4.23 18.46 -13.64
CA ASN A 223 2.94 19.07 -13.32
C ASN A 223 3.12 20.51 -12.83
N GLN A 224 4.12 20.79 -12.00
CA GLN A 224 4.43 22.14 -11.52
C GLN A 224 4.81 23.05 -12.70
N ALA A 225 5.69 22.59 -13.59
CA ALA A 225 6.09 23.33 -14.78
C ALA A 225 4.90 23.60 -15.72
N THR A 226 4.02 22.61 -15.90
CA THR A 226 2.80 22.76 -16.72
C THR A 226 1.82 23.74 -16.09
N PHE A 227 1.66 23.69 -14.76
CA PHE A 227 0.79 24.60 -14.03
C PHE A 227 1.29 26.05 -14.10
N GLU A 228 2.58 26.29 -13.87
CA GLU A 228 3.14 27.64 -13.97
C GLU A 228 3.07 28.19 -15.41
N LYS A 229 3.29 27.33 -16.42
CA LYS A 229 3.08 27.70 -17.81
C LYS A 229 1.63 28.09 -18.09
N LEU A 230 0.67 27.26 -17.69
CA LEU A 230 -0.76 27.52 -17.88
C LEU A 230 -1.20 28.81 -17.19
N LYS A 231 -0.71 29.05 -15.97
CA LYS A 231 -0.95 30.27 -15.21
C LYS A 231 -0.40 31.50 -15.93
N SER A 232 0.84 31.44 -16.42
CA SER A 232 1.45 32.51 -17.21
C SER A 232 0.67 32.78 -18.50
N ASP A 233 0.29 31.73 -19.24
CA ASP A 233 -0.48 31.84 -20.47
C ASP A 233 -1.86 32.47 -20.21
N LEU A 234 -2.54 32.06 -19.14
CA LEU A 234 -3.85 32.60 -18.75
C LEU A 234 -3.75 34.08 -18.33
N GLN A 235 -2.70 34.45 -17.60
CA GLN A 235 -2.42 35.85 -17.28
C GLN A 235 -2.16 36.67 -18.55
N GLY A 236 -1.40 36.13 -19.50
CA GLY A 236 -1.13 36.76 -20.80
C GLY A 236 -2.40 36.96 -21.64
N ILE A 237 -3.25 35.94 -21.73
CA ILE A 237 -4.54 36.02 -22.43
C ILE A 237 -5.47 37.03 -21.76
N THR A 238 -5.54 37.02 -20.43
CA THR A 238 -6.40 37.95 -19.67
C THR A 238 -5.96 39.39 -19.90
N ALA A 239 -4.66 39.67 -19.82
CA ALA A 239 -4.12 41.00 -20.10
C ALA A 239 -4.37 41.43 -21.56
N ALA A 240 -4.17 40.53 -22.53
CA ALA A 240 -4.45 40.81 -23.94
C ALA A 240 -5.94 41.07 -24.21
N TYR A 241 -6.83 40.33 -23.55
CA TYR A 241 -8.28 40.51 -23.65
C TYR A 241 -8.74 41.83 -23.04
N GLU A 242 -8.24 42.18 -21.85
CA GLU A 242 -8.56 43.45 -21.18
C GLU A 242 -8.13 44.65 -22.02
N ILE A 243 -6.91 44.61 -22.58
CA ILE A 243 -6.45 45.61 -23.55
C ILE A 243 -7.41 45.63 -24.75
N GLN A 244 -7.70 44.49 -25.37
CA GLN A 244 -8.59 44.46 -26.55
C GLN A 244 -9.99 45.03 -26.27
N MET A 245 -10.53 44.82 -25.08
CA MET A 245 -11.85 45.30 -24.68
C MET A 245 -11.86 46.82 -24.45
N GLN A 246 -10.87 47.36 -23.73
CA GLN A 246 -10.70 48.80 -23.53
C GLN A 246 -10.57 49.56 -24.86
N LEU A 247 -9.96 48.91 -25.85
CA LEU A 247 -9.71 49.48 -27.17
C LEU A 247 -10.92 49.42 -28.13
N ARG A 248 -11.77 48.38 -28.04
CA ARG A 248 -12.94 48.23 -28.94
C ARG A 248 -14.10 49.15 -28.62
N GLY A 249 -14.31 49.50 -27.34
CA GLY A 249 -15.44 50.31 -26.91
C GLY A 249 -15.53 51.69 -27.61
N PRO A 250 -14.50 52.55 -27.47
CA PRO A 250 -14.50 53.88 -28.07
C PRO A 250 -14.49 53.88 -29.60
N VAL A 251 -13.73 52.97 -30.22
CA VAL A 251 -13.67 52.81 -31.69
C VAL A 251 -15.04 52.47 -32.26
N ARG A 252 -15.72 51.49 -31.65
CA ARG A 252 -17.06 51.07 -32.09
C ARG A 252 -18.07 52.20 -31.93
N TYR A 253 -18.01 52.96 -30.84
CA TYR A 253 -18.90 54.10 -30.61
C TYR A 253 -18.80 55.14 -31.74
N TRP A 254 -17.58 55.60 -32.06
CA TRP A 254 -17.38 56.60 -33.10
C TRP A 254 -17.67 56.07 -34.51
N GLN A 255 -17.42 54.78 -34.76
CA GLN A 255 -17.82 54.12 -36.01
C GLN A 255 -19.34 54.14 -36.21
N VAL A 256 -20.11 53.76 -35.18
CA VAL A 256 -21.58 53.79 -35.25
C VAL A 256 -22.08 55.23 -35.43
N ARG A 257 -21.50 56.18 -34.70
CA ARG A 257 -21.87 57.60 -34.77
C ARG A 257 -21.57 58.22 -36.15
N ALA A 258 -20.40 57.93 -36.73
CA ALA A 258 -20.05 58.33 -38.09
C ALA A 258 -21.04 57.78 -39.12
N ALA A 259 -21.38 56.49 -39.01
CA ALA A 259 -22.35 55.85 -39.89
C ALA A 259 -23.74 56.50 -39.78
N GLN A 260 -24.17 56.87 -38.58
CA GLN A 260 -25.44 57.56 -38.35
C GLN A 260 -25.46 58.95 -39.00
N HIS A 261 -24.43 59.77 -38.80
CA HIS A 261 -24.35 61.10 -39.40
C HIS A 261 -24.21 61.06 -40.92
N ARG A 262 -23.52 60.05 -41.47
CA ARG A 262 -23.44 59.82 -42.93
C ARG A 262 -24.81 59.50 -43.53
N LYS A 263 -25.63 58.71 -42.84
CA LYS A 263 -27.03 58.47 -43.24
C LYS A 263 -27.84 59.78 -43.19
N SER A 264 -27.74 60.55 -42.11
CA SER A 264 -28.40 61.85 -42.02
C SER A 264 -27.98 62.83 -43.12
N SER A 265 -26.69 62.87 -43.48
CA SER A 265 -26.17 63.67 -44.59
C SER A 265 -26.72 63.19 -45.94
N CYS A 266 -26.84 61.88 -46.15
CA CYS A 266 -27.47 61.30 -47.34
C CYS A 266 -28.96 61.68 -47.44
N TYR A 267 -29.72 61.59 -46.34
CA TYR A 267 -31.11 62.02 -46.34
C TYR A 267 -31.25 63.53 -46.60
N ALA A 268 -30.37 64.36 -46.00
CA ALA A 268 -30.35 65.79 -46.23
C ALA A 268 -29.97 66.15 -47.69
N SER A 269 -29.04 65.42 -48.31
CA SER A 269 -28.68 65.64 -49.72
C SER A 269 -29.81 65.24 -50.67
N ILE A 270 -30.48 64.11 -50.41
CA ILE A 270 -31.68 63.70 -51.16
C ILE A 270 -32.78 64.77 -51.02
N ALA A 271 -33.04 65.24 -49.80
CA ALA A 271 -34.03 66.30 -49.55
C ALA A 271 -33.68 67.61 -50.29
N LEU A 272 -32.40 67.98 -50.34
CA LEU A 272 -31.93 69.15 -51.08
C LEU A 272 -32.15 68.99 -52.60
N VAL A 273 -31.85 67.82 -53.16
CA VAL A 273 -32.08 67.53 -54.59
C VAL A 273 -33.56 67.57 -54.93
N ILE A 274 -34.42 66.94 -54.12
CA ILE A 274 -35.88 66.99 -54.30
C ILE A 274 -36.38 68.43 -54.19
N PHE A 275 -35.93 69.19 -53.19
CA PHE A 275 -36.27 70.59 -53.03
C PHE A 275 -35.86 71.41 -54.26
N ALA A 276 -34.66 71.19 -54.82
CA ALA A 276 -34.21 71.88 -56.03
C ALA A 276 -35.12 71.59 -57.24
N ILE A 277 -35.50 70.32 -57.45
CA ILE A 277 -36.42 69.94 -58.54
C ILE A 277 -37.79 70.59 -58.35
N VAL A 278 -38.34 70.55 -57.14
CA VAL A 278 -39.63 71.18 -56.81
C VAL A 278 -39.58 72.69 -56.91
N ALA A 279 -38.48 73.33 -56.49
CA ALA A 279 -38.30 74.76 -56.60
C ALA A 279 -38.29 75.21 -58.07
N VAL A 280 -37.58 74.48 -58.94
CA VAL A 280 -37.56 74.73 -60.38
C VAL A 280 -38.95 74.53 -60.99
N SER A 281 -39.67 73.47 -60.63
CA SER A 281 -41.01 73.21 -61.18
C SER A 281 -42.04 74.25 -60.72
N VAL A 282 -41.98 74.69 -59.47
CA VAL A 282 -42.83 75.78 -58.95
C VAL A 282 -42.52 77.09 -59.67
N LEU A 283 -41.24 77.45 -59.82
CA LEU A 283 -40.85 78.66 -60.56
C LEU A 283 -41.29 78.60 -62.03
N TRP A 284 -41.18 77.44 -62.68
CA TRP A 284 -41.69 77.22 -64.04
C TRP A 284 -43.21 77.40 -64.12
N CYS A 285 -43.96 76.81 -63.18
CA CYS A 285 -45.41 76.95 -63.13
C CYS A 285 -45.85 78.40 -62.88
N LEU A 286 -45.15 79.11 -61.98
CA LEU A 286 -45.37 80.53 -61.74
C LEU A 286 -45.06 81.37 -62.99
N PHE A 287 -44.02 81.02 -63.73
CA PHE A 287 -43.67 81.67 -64.99
C PHE A 287 -44.75 81.47 -66.06
N GLU A 288 -45.22 80.23 -66.29
CA GLU A 288 -46.30 79.92 -67.23
C GLU A 288 -47.61 80.64 -66.85
N ARG A 289 -47.97 80.64 -65.56
CA ARG A 289 -49.13 81.37 -65.06
C ARG A 289 -48.99 82.87 -65.32
N ALA A 290 -47.82 83.45 -65.03
CA ALA A 290 -47.56 84.86 -65.31
C ALA A 290 -47.60 85.16 -66.82
N ALA A 291 -47.02 84.29 -67.66
CA ALA A 291 -47.03 84.38 -69.12
C ALA A 291 -48.45 84.35 -69.70
N SER A 292 -49.34 83.52 -69.16
CA SER A 292 -50.74 83.42 -69.62
C SER A 292 -51.58 84.68 -69.39
N HIS A 293 -51.16 85.58 -68.50
CA HIS A 293 -51.82 86.85 -68.23
C HIS A 293 -51.24 88.03 -69.03
N LEU A 294 -50.22 87.79 -69.88
CA LEU A 294 -49.68 88.80 -70.79
C LEU A 294 -50.47 88.84 -72.10
N PRO A 295 -50.79 90.04 -72.64
CA PRO A 295 -51.49 90.17 -73.92
C PRO A 295 -50.61 89.63 -75.06
N THR A 296 -51.11 88.66 -75.83
CA THR A 296 -50.39 88.00 -76.92
C THR A 296 -50.43 88.77 -78.25
N GLY A 297 -51.24 89.82 -78.35
CA GLY A 297 -51.44 90.61 -79.57
C GLY A 297 -50.92 92.04 -79.48
N GLY A 298 -49.60 92.27 -79.50
CA GLY A 298 -48.97 93.57 -79.80
C GLY A 298 -49.31 94.80 -78.93
N GLU A 299 -50.19 94.68 -77.94
CA GLU A 299 -50.60 95.77 -77.05
C GLU A 299 -49.53 96.07 -76.00
N ALA A 300 -49.37 97.37 -75.65
CA ALA A 300 -48.41 97.80 -74.65
C ALA A 300 -48.77 97.23 -73.26
N ILE A 301 -47.87 96.40 -72.72
CA ILE A 301 -48.08 95.76 -71.42
C ILE A 301 -48.09 96.84 -70.31
N PRO A 302 -49.11 96.89 -69.43
CA PRO A 302 -49.15 97.88 -68.37
C PRO A 302 -47.98 97.70 -67.40
N TYR A 303 -47.21 98.77 -67.17
CA TYR A 303 -46.03 98.77 -66.29
C TYR A 303 -46.33 98.21 -64.89
N ALA A 304 -47.52 98.49 -64.36
CA ALA A 304 -47.97 97.98 -63.07
C ALA A 304 -48.09 96.44 -63.01
N ALA A 305 -48.43 95.77 -64.12
CA ALA A 305 -48.52 94.31 -64.17
C ALA A 305 -47.13 93.68 -64.21
N LEU A 306 -46.22 94.23 -65.02
CA LEU A 306 -44.81 93.81 -65.09
C LEU A 306 -44.10 94.01 -63.74
N PHE A 307 -44.35 95.13 -63.07
CA PHE A 307 -43.78 95.39 -61.75
C PHE A 307 -44.27 94.39 -60.71
N LYS A 308 -45.58 94.11 -60.66
CA LYS A 308 -46.15 93.14 -59.71
C LYS A 308 -45.66 91.70 -59.95
N SER A 309 -45.59 91.27 -61.22
CA SER A 309 -45.11 89.92 -61.55
C SER A 309 -43.61 89.76 -61.26
N THR A 310 -42.80 90.77 -61.57
CA THR A 310 -41.36 90.78 -61.27
C THR A 310 -41.11 90.82 -59.77
N ALA A 311 -41.83 91.68 -59.02
CA ALA A 311 -41.70 91.76 -57.57
C ALA A 311 -42.10 90.43 -56.89
N PHE A 312 -43.17 89.79 -57.36
CA PHE A 312 -43.59 88.47 -56.86
C PHE A 312 -42.57 87.37 -57.18
N ALA A 313 -42.01 87.35 -58.39
CA ALA A 313 -40.96 86.41 -58.78
C ALA A 313 -39.69 86.60 -57.94
N LEU A 314 -39.29 87.84 -57.68
CA LEU A 314 -38.15 88.16 -56.81
C LEU A 314 -38.39 87.71 -55.36
N LEU A 315 -39.61 87.91 -54.84
CA LEU A 315 -39.97 87.47 -53.49
C LEU A 315 -39.93 85.93 -53.38
N MET A 316 -40.53 85.23 -54.35
CA MET A 316 -40.56 83.76 -54.36
C MET A 316 -39.18 83.14 -54.52
N THR A 317 -38.36 83.67 -55.43
CA THR A 317 -36.97 83.21 -55.60
C THR A 317 -36.13 83.48 -54.34
N SER A 318 -36.33 84.60 -53.66
CA SER A 318 -35.64 84.92 -52.40
C SER A 318 -35.99 83.93 -51.27
N ILE A 319 -37.27 83.58 -51.12
CA ILE A 319 -37.71 82.59 -50.11
C ILE A 319 -37.13 81.20 -50.42
N LEU A 320 -37.19 80.77 -51.68
CA LEU A 320 -36.63 79.48 -52.11
C LEU A 320 -35.12 79.42 -51.90
N PHE A 321 -34.41 80.51 -52.20
CA PHE A 321 -32.97 80.62 -51.95
C PHE A 321 -32.65 80.50 -50.46
N TRP A 322 -33.41 81.17 -49.59
CA TRP A 322 -33.21 81.11 -48.15
C TRP A 322 -33.50 79.71 -47.58
N ALA A 323 -34.56 79.05 -48.06
CA ALA A 323 -34.85 77.66 -47.73
C ALA A 323 -33.75 76.69 -48.21
N ALA A 324 -33.24 76.86 -49.44
CA ALA A 324 -32.10 76.08 -49.94
C ALA A 324 -30.85 76.26 -49.08
N ARG A 325 -30.58 77.49 -48.63
CA ARG A 325 -29.45 77.80 -47.74
C ARG A 325 -29.54 77.04 -46.41
N ILE A 326 -30.73 76.93 -45.83
CA ILE A 326 -30.94 76.16 -44.59
C ILE A 326 -30.69 74.67 -44.83
N LEU A 327 -31.26 74.11 -45.89
CA LEU A 327 -31.05 72.69 -46.23
C LEU A 327 -29.58 72.37 -46.49
N LEU A 328 -28.86 73.26 -47.19
CA LEU A 328 -27.43 73.13 -47.41
C LEU A 328 -26.65 73.18 -46.10
N ARG A 329 -27.00 74.07 -45.17
CA ARG A 329 -26.37 74.12 -43.83
C ARG A 329 -26.61 72.83 -43.03
N ILE A 330 -27.81 72.27 -43.08
CA ILE A 330 -28.13 70.98 -42.43
C ILE A 330 -27.31 69.85 -43.05
N TYR A 331 -27.21 69.79 -44.38
CA TYR A 331 -26.38 68.82 -45.09
C TYR A 331 -24.91 68.92 -44.69
N LEU A 332 -24.35 70.13 -44.71
CA LEU A 332 -22.95 70.38 -44.36
C LEU A 332 -22.66 70.04 -42.90
N SER A 333 -23.56 70.36 -41.96
CA SER A 333 -23.42 69.97 -40.55
C SER A 333 -23.38 68.46 -40.39
N ALA A 334 -24.35 67.73 -40.95
CA ALA A 334 -24.37 66.28 -40.88
C ALA A 334 -23.15 65.64 -41.56
N TYR A 335 -22.66 66.23 -42.65
CA TYR A 335 -21.44 65.79 -43.34
C TYR A 335 -20.20 66.01 -42.47
N HIS A 336 -20.00 67.22 -41.93
CA HIS A 336 -18.86 67.53 -41.07
C HIS A 336 -18.84 66.68 -39.80
N LEU A 337 -20.00 66.43 -39.20
CA LEU A 337 -20.09 65.61 -37.99
C LEU A 337 -19.80 64.13 -38.27
N ALA A 338 -20.09 63.65 -39.48
CA ALA A 338 -19.67 62.32 -39.92
C ALA A 338 -18.15 62.25 -40.11
N THR A 339 -17.55 63.27 -40.74
CA THR A 339 -16.11 63.35 -40.96
C THR A 339 -15.34 63.48 -39.64
N ASP A 340 -15.77 64.35 -38.72
CA ASP A 340 -15.19 64.49 -37.37
C ASP A 340 -15.24 63.17 -36.59
N ALA A 341 -16.34 62.41 -36.70
CA ALA A 341 -16.44 61.10 -36.07
C ALA A 341 -15.47 60.06 -36.67
N GLU A 342 -15.25 60.06 -37.99
CA GLU A 342 -14.24 59.20 -38.63
C GLU A 342 -12.80 59.64 -38.31
N GLU A 343 -12.54 60.95 -38.24
CA GLU A 343 -11.25 61.49 -37.83
C GLU A 343 -10.92 61.10 -36.38
N ARG A 344 -11.88 61.23 -35.45
CA ARG A 344 -11.73 60.76 -34.07
C ARG A 344 -11.50 59.27 -33.99
N ARG A 345 -12.24 58.47 -34.76
CA ARG A 345 -12.02 57.02 -34.84
C ARG A 345 -10.60 56.71 -35.32
N THR A 346 -10.12 57.40 -36.34
CA THR A 346 -8.76 57.20 -36.88
C THR A 346 -7.71 57.61 -35.86
N MET A 347 -7.87 58.76 -35.20
CA MET A 347 -6.99 59.21 -34.12
C MET A 347 -6.95 58.21 -32.95
N ILE A 348 -8.10 57.68 -32.53
CA ILE A 348 -8.17 56.61 -31.53
C ILE A 348 -7.38 55.40 -32.01
N MET A 349 -7.65 54.89 -33.22
CA MET A 349 -6.93 53.73 -33.77
C MET A 349 -5.42 53.96 -33.86
N THR A 350 -4.97 55.16 -34.24
CA THR A 350 -3.55 55.52 -34.29
C THR A 350 -2.95 55.60 -32.89
N PHE A 351 -3.62 56.25 -31.93
CA PHE A 351 -3.18 56.28 -30.53
C PHE A 351 -3.07 54.87 -29.94
N LEU A 352 -4.03 54.00 -30.27
CA LEU A 352 -4.03 52.60 -29.91
C LEU A 352 -2.83 51.85 -30.49
N ALA A 353 -2.54 52.05 -31.77
CA ALA A 353 -1.40 51.43 -32.44
C ALA A 353 -0.07 51.87 -31.81
N LEU A 354 0.07 53.17 -31.50
CA LEU A 354 1.26 53.75 -30.86
C LEU A 354 1.43 53.30 -29.40
N THR A 355 0.33 53.19 -28.66
CA THR A 355 0.37 52.68 -27.27
C THR A 355 0.78 51.20 -27.25
N LYS A 356 0.29 50.41 -28.22
CA LYS A 356 0.67 48.99 -28.37
C LYS A 356 2.16 48.81 -28.70
N SER A 357 2.79 49.76 -29.41
CA SER A 357 4.22 49.72 -29.72
C SER A 357 5.14 50.25 -28.61
N GLN A 358 4.61 50.53 -27.40
CA GLN A 358 5.37 51.12 -26.26
C GLN A 358 6.11 52.43 -26.60
N SER A 359 5.70 53.12 -27.66
CA SER A 359 6.46 54.21 -28.27
C SER A 359 5.96 55.60 -27.86
N VAL A 360 5.24 55.72 -26.73
CA VAL A 360 4.60 56.99 -26.32
C VAL A 360 4.96 57.28 -24.85
N GLU A 361 5.66 58.40 -24.62
CA GLU A 361 5.94 58.92 -23.27
C GLU A 361 4.63 59.46 -22.65
N GLU A 362 4.49 59.41 -21.32
CA GLU A 362 3.27 59.84 -20.62
C GLU A 362 2.87 61.31 -20.92
N LYS A 363 3.84 62.15 -21.28
CA LYS A 363 3.60 63.54 -21.71
C LYS A 363 2.92 63.64 -23.08
N ASP A 364 3.31 62.79 -24.03
CA ASP A 364 2.72 62.74 -25.37
C ASP A 364 1.30 62.17 -25.31
N ARG A 365 1.04 61.27 -24.35
CA ARG A 365 -0.30 60.73 -24.09
C ARG A 365 -1.30 61.83 -23.72
N ALA A 366 -0.92 62.75 -22.83
CA ALA A 366 -1.76 63.87 -22.43
C ALA A 366 -2.07 64.83 -23.60
N LEU A 367 -1.08 65.07 -24.47
CA LEU A 367 -1.25 65.87 -25.69
C LEU A 367 -2.28 65.24 -26.65
N ILE A 368 -2.13 63.94 -26.91
CA ILE A 368 -3.02 63.20 -27.83
C ILE A 368 -4.44 63.10 -27.27
N LEU A 369 -4.60 62.85 -25.97
CA LEU A 369 -5.91 62.83 -25.31
C LEU A 369 -6.59 64.20 -25.38
N THR A 370 -5.83 65.29 -25.20
CA THR A 370 -6.36 66.66 -25.33
C THR A 370 -6.84 66.94 -26.76
N ALA A 371 -6.10 66.48 -27.78
CA ALA A 371 -6.52 66.57 -29.17
C ALA A 371 -7.80 65.73 -29.44
N LEU A 372 -7.91 64.55 -28.83
CA LEU A 372 -9.02 63.62 -29.02
C LEU A 372 -10.34 64.10 -28.38
N PHE A 373 -10.26 64.76 -27.22
CA PHE A 373 -11.41 65.30 -26.50
C PHE A 373 -11.75 66.75 -26.85
N ARG A 374 -11.14 67.32 -27.90
CA ARG A 374 -11.47 68.67 -28.33
C ARG A 374 -12.97 68.77 -28.68
N PRO A 375 -13.69 69.82 -28.22
CA PRO A 375 -15.07 70.06 -28.62
C PRO A 375 -15.18 70.13 -30.15
N GLY A 376 -16.10 69.36 -30.73
CA GLY A 376 -16.34 69.41 -32.17
C GLY A 376 -16.93 70.76 -32.57
N SER A 377 -16.39 71.39 -33.60
CA SER A 377 -17.00 72.57 -34.22
C SER A 377 -18.11 72.09 -35.13
N ASP A 378 -19.32 71.88 -34.59
CA ASP A 378 -20.48 71.74 -35.45
C ASP A 378 -20.71 73.12 -36.10
N GLY A 379 -20.67 73.19 -37.43
CA GLY A 379 -20.78 74.45 -38.19
C GLY A 379 -22.13 75.18 -38.02
N ILE A 380 -23.03 74.63 -37.22
CA ILE A 380 -24.29 75.24 -36.78
C ILE A 380 -24.13 76.05 -35.49
N VAL A 381 -23.13 75.74 -34.65
CA VAL A 381 -22.90 76.40 -33.36
C VAL A 381 -21.48 76.95 -33.33
N LYS A 382 -21.23 78.03 -34.09
CA LYS A 382 -20.17 79.00 -33.80
C LYS A 382 -20.51 80.37 -34.41
N ASP A 383 -20.53 81.36 -33.51
CA ASP A 383 -20.21 82.78 -33.70
C ASP A 383 -21.20 83.78 -34.32
N ASP A 384 -22.51 83.50 -34.40
CA ASP A 384 -23.49 84.55 -34.78
C ASP A 384 -24.32 85.13 -33.62
N ALA A 385 -24.09 84.74 -32.35
CA ALA A 385 -24.75 85.37 -31.21
C ALA A 385 -24.03 85.14 -29.86
N ALA A 386 -22.90 85.82 -29.62
CA ALA A 386 -22.40 86.00 -28.25
C ALA A 386 -21.42 87.19 -28.11
N PRO A 387 -21.91 88.40 -27.83
CA PRO A 387 -21.28 89.26 -26.86
C PRO A 387 -21.94 89.04 -25.47
N GLU A 388 -21.14 89.20 -24.42
CA GLU A 388 -21.54 89.39 -23.01
C GLU A 388 -21.78 88.20 -22.04
N VAL A 389 -21.69 86.92 -22.42
CA VAL A 389 -21.72 85.86 -21.39
C VAL A 389 -20.43 85.84 -20.55
N GLY A 390 -19.28 86.16 -21.17
CA GLY A 390 -18.00 86.30 -20.46
C GLY A 390 -17.92 87.52 -19.54
N ALA A 391 -18.68 88.58 -19.84
CA ALA A 391 -18.71 89.80 -19.04
C ALA A 391 -19.52 89.62 -17.74
N LEU A 392 -20.62 88.86 -17.79
CA LEU A 392 -21.49 88.56 -16.65
C LEU A 392 -20.82 87.67 -15.60
N ILE A 393 -19.95 86.73 -16.03
CA ILE A 393 -19.22 85.85 -15.10
C ILE A 393 -18.16 86.64 -14.32
N GLN A 394 -17.50 87.62 -14.94
CA GLN A 394 -16.55 88.48 -14.24
C GLN A 394 -17.22 89.48 -13.27
N THR A 395 -18.50 89.83 -13.47
CA THR A 395 -19.23 90.70 -12.52
C THR A 395 -19.71 89.96 -11.28
N ILE A 396 -20.01 88.66 -11.39
CA ILE A 396 -20.39 87.80 -10.25
C ILE A 396 -19.18 87.43 -9.39
N LEU A 397 -18.00 87.24 -9.99
CA LEU A 397 -16.74 86.94 -9.29
C LEU A 397 -16.06 88.14 -8.63
N ARG A 398 -16.55 89.37 -8.84
CA ARG A 398 -15.96 90.62 -8.32
C ARG A 398 -16.78 91.29 -7.22
N ARG A 399 -17.55 90.53 -6.43
CA ARG A 399 -18.06 91.03 -5.14
C ARG A 399 -17.12 90.56 -4.02
N PRO A 400 -16.47 91.49 -3.30
CA PRO A 400 -15.54 91.17 -2.22
C PRO A 400 -16.22 90.51 -1.01
#